data_AF-A0A0B7KJV1-F1
#
_entry.id   AF-A0A0B7KJV1-F1
#
_cell.length_a   1.000
_cell.length_b   1.000
_cell.length_c   1.000
_cell.angle_alpha   90.00
_cell.angle_beta   90.00
_cell.angle_gamma   90.00
#
_symmetry.space_group_name_H-M   'P 1'
#
loop_
_entity.id
_entity.type
_entity.pdbx_description
1 polymer ?
#
loop_
_entity_poly.entity_id
_entity_poly.type
_entity_poly.pdbx_seq_one_letter_code
_entity_poly.pdbx_strand_id
1 'polypeptide(L)' 'MNNNSTGSTTLESESTKVYPPRGNLQQYRLAKTRTFTCNRCKKEKTSKLVATQDRPSIAQNTLDC' A
#
# COMPACT_ATOMS: atom_id res chain seq x y z
N MET A 1 28.77 0.77 5.20
CA MET A 1 27.85 0.25 6.24
C MET A 1 26.47 0.23 5.65
N ASN A 2 25.95 -0.95 5.34
CA ASN A 2 24.81 -1.16 4.46
C ASN A 2 23.81 -1.94 5.29
N ASN A 3 22.88 -1.22 5.93
CA ASN A 3 22.04 -1.79 6.96
C ASN A 3 20.56 -1.79 6.54
N ASN A 4 20.10 -3.02 6.31
CA ASN A 4 18.79 -3.56 6.68
C ASN A 4 17.50 -2.98 6.08
N SER A 5 16.91 -3.84 5.23
CA SER A 5 15.62 -4.48 5.47
C SER A 5 14.45 -3.56 5.80
N THR A 6 13.53 -3.36 4.86
CA THR A 6 12.14 -3.07 5.27
C THR A 6 11.18 -3.65 4.24
N GLY A 7 10.32 -4.54 4.73
CA GLY A 7 9.64 -5.58 3.96
C GLY A 7 8.98 -5.12 2.68
N SER A 8 9.27 -5.86 1.61
CA SER A 8 8.43 -5.96 0.41
C SER A 8 7.02 -6.34 0.85
N THR A 9 6.22 -5.30 1.12
CA THR A 9 4.82 -5.41 1.51
C THR A 9 4.13 -6.10 0.34
N THR A 10 3.37 -7.17 0.57
CA THR A 10 2.76 -8.05 -0.44
C THR A 10 2.13 -7.33 -1.66
N LEU A 11 1.76 -6.05 -1.49
CA LEU A 11 1.26 -5.18 -2.54
C LEU A 11 2.28 -4.81 -3.62
N GLU A 12 3.56 -4.66 -3.29
CA GLU A 12 4.59 -4.32 -4.28
C GLU A 12 4.79 -5.47 -5.27
N SER A 13 4.85 -6.71 -4.76
CA SER A 13 4.93 -7.92 -5.58
C SER A 13 3.67 -8.15 -6.44
N GLU A 14 2.50 -7.67 -6.01
CA GLU A 14 1.23 -7.76 -6.75
C GLU A 14 0.98 -6.53 -7.66
N SER A 15 1.84 -5.52 -7.55
CA SER A 15 1.71 -4.27 -8.30
C SER A 15 2.29 -4.40 -9.71
N THR A 16 1.50 -3.96 -10.69
CA THR A 16 1.96 -3.74 -12.07
C THR A 16 2.73 -2.44 -12.22
N LYS A 17 2.49 -1.48 -11.33
CA LYS A 17 3.15 -0.17 -11.37
C LYS A 17 3.22 0.42 -9.97
N VAL A 18 4.41 0.88 -9.61
CA VAL A 18 4.68 1.69 -8.42
C VAL A 18 4.83 3.14 -8.87
N TYR A 19 4.09 4.06 -8.26
CA TYR A 19 4.22 5.49 -8.52
C TYR A 19 5.29 6.09 -7.60
N PRO A 20 5.93 7.23 -7.94
CA PRO A 20 6.86 7.87 -7.02
C PRO A 20 6.16 8.27 -5.69
N PRO A 21 6.86 8.16 -4.55
CA PRO A 21 6.31 8.53 -3.25
C PRO A 21 5.93 10.02 -3.20
N ARG A 22 4.83 10.32 -2.50
CA ARG A 22 4.33 11.67 -2.25
C ARG A 22 4.32 11.93 -0.75
N GLY A 23 5.44 12.45 -0.25
CA GLY A 23 5.65 12.60 1.19
C GLY A 23 5.72 11.22 1.86
N ASN A 24 4.80 10.94 2.78
CA ASN A 24 4.71 9.65 3.45
C ASN A 24 3.73 8.67 2.78
N LEU A 25 3.20 9.00 1.59
CA LEU A 25 2.29 8.13 0.85
C LEU A 25 3.01 7.48 -0.34
N GLN A 26 2.84 6.18 -0.48
CA GLN A 26 3.36 5.37 -1.56
C GLN A 26 2.20 4.72 -2.31
N GLN A 27 2.10 4.95 -3.62
CA GLN A 27 0.94 4.52 -4.42
C GLN A 27 1.30 3.37 -5.35
N TYR A 28 0.41 2.38 -5.42
CA TYR A 28 0.56 1.15 -6.20
C TYR A 28 -0.65 0.92 -7.08
N ARG A 29 -0.40 0.43 -8.30
CA ARG A 29 -1.43 -0.11 -9.19
C ARG A 29 -1.27 -1.62 -9.28
N LEU A 30 -2.21 -2.35 -8.70
CA LEU A 30 -2.29 -3.80 -8.67
C LEU A 30 -2.72 -4.38 -10.02
N ALA A 31 -2.25 -5.59 -10.33
CA ALA A 31 -2.68 -6.33 -11.51
C ALA A 31 -4.17 -6.68 -11.45
N LYS A 32 -4.63 -7.05 -10.25
CA LYS A 32 -5.99 -7.47 -9.95
C LYS A 32 -6.64 -6.47 -8.99
N THR A 33 -7.98 -6.40 -9.02
CA THR A 33 -8.73 -5.64 -8.01
C THR A 33 -8.57 -6.33 -6.67
N ARG A 34 -8.25 -5.55 -5.64
CA ARG A 34 -8.17 -6.04 -4.27
C ARG A 34 -9.20 -5.32 -3.41
N THR A 35 -9.85 -6.07 -2.55
CA THR A 35 -10.70 -5.53 -1.49
C THR A 35 -9.82 -5.17 -0.30
N PHE A 36 -9.90 -3.92 0.16
CA PHE A 36 -9.15 -3.42 1.30
C PHE A 36 -10.00 -2.44 2.11
N THR A 37 -9.69 -2.30 3.39
CA THR A 37 -10.33 -1.30 4.23
C THR A 37 -9.52 -0.02 4.21
N CYS A 38 -10.13 1.06 3.76
CA CYS A 38 -9.47 2.35 3.68
C CYS A 38 -9.29 2.94 5.07
N ASN A 39 -8.06 3.21 5.50
CA ASN A 39 -7.78 3.74 6.82
C ASN A 39 -8.31 5.17 6.99
N ARG A 40 -8.25 6.01 5.93
CA ARG A 40 -8.82 7.37 5.94
C ARG A 40 -10.33 7.41 6.10
N CYS A 41 -11.07 6.62 5.34
CA CYS A 41 -12.54 6.70 5.32
C CYS A 41 -13.23 5.56 6.05
N LYS A 42 -12.48 4.59 6.60
CA LYS A 42 -12.96 3.40 7.33
C LYS A 42 -14.01 2.58 6.57
N LYS A 43 -13.95 2.61 5.24
CA LYS A 43 -14.85 1.87 4.35
C LYS A 43 -14.07 0.79 3.61
N GLU A 44 -14.72 -0.34 3.39
CA GLU A 44 -14.23 -1.35 2.48
C GLU A 44 -14.30 -0.80 1.04
N LYS A 45 -13.23 -1.00 0.29
CA LYS A 45 -13.11 -0.59 -1.11
C LYS A 45 -12.49 -1.70 -1.93
N THR A 46 -13.02 -1.87 -3.12
CA THR A 46 -12.48 -2.80 -4.11
C THR A 46 -11.88 -1.97 -5.25
N SER A 47 -10.56 -1.94 -5.35
CA SER A 47 -9.86 -1.14 -6.38
C SER A 47 -8.56 -1.80 -6.79
N LYS A 48 -8.06 -1.43 -7.98
CA LYS A 48 -6.70 -1.74 -8.43
C LYS A 48 -5.68 -0.70 -7.98
N LEU A 49 -6.14 0.45 -7.52
CA LEU A 49 -5.30 1.57 -7.13
C LEU A 49 -5.36 1.69 -5.61
N VAL A 50 -4.21 1.53 -4.97
CA VAL A 50 -4.06 1.57 -3.52
C VAL A 50 -2.90 2.47 -3.14
N ALA A 51 -3.01 3.14 -2.00
CA ALA A 51 -1.91 3.85 -1.39
C ALA A 51 -1.57 3.19 -0.04
N THR A 52 -0.31 3.19 0.32
CA THR A 52 0.13 2.89 1.69
C THR A 52 0.75 4.15 2.26
N GLN A 53 0.57 4.35 3.56
CA GLN A 53 1.33 5.33 4.30
C GLN A 53 2.52 4.63 4.95
N ASP A 54 3.71 5.25 4.90
CA ASP A 54 4.85 4.87 5.73
C ASP A 54 4.48 5.17 7.20
N ARG A 55 3.76 4.23 7.82
CA ARG A 55 3.52 4.21 9.26
C ARG A 55 4.00 2.86 9.78
N PRO A 56 4.66 2.83 10.95
CA PRO A 56 4.99 1.59 11.63
C PRO A 56 3.70 0.91 12.13
N SER A 57 3.08 0.13 11.23
CA SER A 57 2.26 -1.06 11.40
C SER A 57 1.34 -1.19 12.63
N ILE A 58 0.03 -1.41 12.39
CA ILE A 58 -0.75 -2.40 13.17
C ILE A 58 -1.61 -3.36 12.32
N ALA A 59 -1.98 -3.08 11.05
CA ALA A 59 -2.78 -4.05 10.29
C ALA A 59 -2.43 -4.13 8.78
N GLN A 60 -2.09 -5.35 8.33
CA GLN A 60 -1.69 -5.71 6.96
C GLN A 60 -2.79 -5.50 5.90
N ASN A 61 -4.01 -5.14 6.31
CA ASN A 61 -5.18 -4.97 5.42
C ASN A 61 -5.78 -3.55 5.44
N THR A 62 -5.13 -2.61 6.13
CA THR A 62 -5.52 -1.19 6.13
C THR A 62 -4.65 -0.45 5.12
N LEU A 63 -5.25 -0.04 4.01
CA LEU A 63 -4.61 0.77 2.98
C LEU A 63 -5.27 2.12 2.93
N ASP A 64 -4.65 3.07 2.27
CA ASP A 64 -5.23 4.38 2.01
C ASP A 64 -5.80 4.44 0.59
N CYS A 65 -6.90 5.19 0.51
CA CYS A 65 -7.45 5.72 -0.72
C CYS A 65 -6.72 7.02 -1.04
#